data_AF-A0A5S5BP13-F1
#
_entry.id   AF-A0A5S5BP13-F1
#
_cell.length_a   1.000
_cell.length_b   1.000
_cell.length_c   1.000
_cell.angle_alpha   90.00
_cell.angle_beta   90.00
_cell.angle_gamma   90.00
#
_symmetry.space_group_name_H-M   'P 1'
#
loop_
_entity.id
_entity.type
_entity.pdbx_description
1 polymer ?
#
loop_
_entity_poly.entity_id
_entity_poly.type
_entity_poly.pdbx_seq_one_letter_code
_entity_poly.pdbx_strand_id
1 'polypeptide(L)' 'MIMKAYAEMGYVQVELLQDVKYGRYDYPKGELLWIEPADAAACVKMGAARVVSQ' A
#
# COMPACT_ATOMS: atom_id res chain seq x y z
N MET A 1 23.28 4.75 -12.67
CA MET A 1 23.35 4.99 -11.21
C MET A 1 21.97 5.39 -10.71
N ILE A 2 21.26 4.46 -10.06
CA ILE A 2 20.28 4.73 -8.99
C ILE A 2 20.60 3.63 -7.97
N MET A 3 21.10 4.04 -6.80
CA MET A 3 21.64 3.18 -5.76
C MET A 3 20.54 2.48 -4.93
N LYS A 4 20.95 1.38 -4.27
CA LYS A 4 20.21 0.43 -3.43
C LYS A 4 19.50 1.04 -2.21
N ALA A 5 18.29 0.54 -1.91
CA ALA A 5 17.86 -0.09 -0.63
C ALA A 5 16.39 0.23 -0.29
N TYR A 6 15.45 -0.71 -0.55
CA TYR A 6 14.09 -0.68 0.03
C TYR A 6 13.66 -2.08 0.50
N ALA A 7 14.62 -2.90 0.94
CA ALA A 7 14.39 -4.29 1.34
C ALA A 7 14.64 -4.54 2.84
N GLU A 8 14.61 -3.50 3.68
CA GLU A 8 14.89 -3.62 5.13
C GLU A 8 13.84 -2.97 6.06
N MET A 9 12.76 -2.41 5.51
CA MET A 9 11.60 -1.95 6.30
C MET A 9 10.38 -2.73 5.79
N GLY A 10 9.67 -3.41 6.69
CA GLY A 10 8.62 -4.37 6.34
C GLY A 10 7.39 -3.74 5.70
N TYR A 11 7.48 -3.29 4.44
CA TYR A 11 6.35 -2.79 3.67
C TYR A 11 5.39 -3.93 3.33
N VAL A 12 4.09 -3.62 3.32
CA VAL A 12 3.01 -4.55 3.01
C VAL A 12 2.47 -4.23 1.64
N GLN A 13 2.34 -5.26 0.80
CA GLN A 13 1.63 -5.14 -0.46
C GLN A 13 0.13 -5.25 -0.22
N VAL A 14 -0.62 -4.25 -0.67
CA VAL A 14 -2.08 -4.24 -0.62
C VAL A 14 -2.69 -4.03 -1.99
N GLU A 15 -3.87 -4.58 -2.22
CA GLU A 15 -4.73 -4.28 -3.38
C GLU A 15 -5.87 -3.39 -2.94
N LEU A 16 -6.05 -2.27 -3.64
CA LEU A 16 -7.12 -1.32 -3.36
C LEU A 16 -8.47 -1.87 -3.81
N LEU A 17 -9.46 -1.85 -2.93
CA LEU A 17 -10.83 -2.30 -3.22
C LEU A 17 -11.76 -1.16 -3.67
N GLN A 18 -11.27 0.07 -3.56
CA GLN A 18 -11.92 1.32 -3.98
C GLN A 18 -10.85 2.36 -4.35
N ASP A 19 -11.26 3.49 -4.91
CA ASP A 19 -10.34 4.59 -5.18
C ASP A 19 -9.87 5.19 -3.85
N VAL A 20 -8.56 5.27 -3.64
CA VAL A 20 -7.94 5.75 -2.40
C VAL A 20 -6.98 6.88 -2.71
N LYS A 21 -7.13 7.98 -1.98
CA LYS A 21 -6.15 9.05 -1.97
C LYS A 21 -5.10 8.77 -0.90
N TYR A 22 -3.86 8.57 -1.31
CA TYR A 22 -2.74 8.32 -0.40
C TYR A 22 -1.64 9.36 -0.63
N GLY A 23 -1.41 10.19 0.40
CA GLY A 23 -0.55 11.36 0.31
C GLY A 23 -1.05 12.37 -0.73
N ARG A 24 -0.22 12.63 -1.75
CA ARG A 24 -0.54 13.56 -2.86
C ARG A 24 -1.11 12.87 -4.10
N TYR A 25 -1.24 11.55 -4.08
CA TYR A 25 -1.62 10.74 -5.23
C TYR A 25 -3.00 10.11 -5.02
N ASP A 26 -3.76 10.06 -6.11
CA ASP A 26 -5.04 9.35 -6.18
C ASP A 26 -4.80 8.01 -6.88
N TYR A 27 -5.08 6.92 -6.16
CA TYR A 27 -4.85 5.56 -6.63
C TYR A 27 -6.20 4.88 -6.93
N PRO A 28 -6.46 4.45 -8.17
CA PRO A 28 -7.69 3.77 -8.53
C PRO A 28 -7.85 2.40 -7.85
N LYS A 29 -9.10 1.98 -7.75
CA LYS A 29 -9.49 0.61 -7.38
C LYS A 29 -8.75 -0.44 -8.24
N GLY A 30 -8.27 -1.48 -7.58
CA GLY A 30 -7.57 -2.62 -8.19
C GLY A 30 -6.06 -2.44 -8.27
N GLU A 31 -5.54 -1.26 -7.92
CA GLU A 31 -4.10 -1.02 -7.91
C GLU A 31 -3.41 -1.74 -6.74
N LEU A 32 -2.19 -2.22 -7.00
CA LEU A 32 -1.32 -2.85 -6.01
C LEU A 32 -0.29 -1.84 -5.50
N LEU A 33 -0.28 -1.60 -4.20
CA LEU A 33 0.61 -0.65 -3.55
C LEU A 33 1.46 -1.33 -2.48
N TRP A 34 2.72 -0.92 -2.39
CA TRP A 34 3.58 -1.25 -1.26
C TRP A 34 3.59 -0.07 -0.29
N ILE A 35 3.00 -0.24 0.88
CA ILE A 35 2.82 0.81 1.90
C ILE A 35 3.24 0.30 3.29
N GLU A 36 3.39 1.19 4.25
CA GLU A 36 3.82 0.80 5.60
C GLU A 36 2.76 -0.08 6.28
N PRO A 37 3.13 -1.03 7.17
CA PRO A 37 2.18 -1.91 7.84
C PRO A 37 1.06 -1.19 8.59
N ALA A 38 1.37 -0.04 9.19
CA ALA A 38 0.40 0.76 9.92
C ALA A 38 -0.70 1.28 8.98
N ASP A 39 -0.30 1.80 7.81
CA ASP A 39 -1.21 2.29 6.79
C ASP A 39 -1.97 1.15 6.11
N ALA A 40 -1.29 0.04 5.81
CA ALA A 40 -1.93 -1.17 5.32
C ALA A 40 -3.03 -1.66 6.27
N ALA A 41 -2.73 -1.75 7.58
CA ALA A 41 -3.70 -2.14 8.59
C ALA A 41 -4.88 -1.16 8.67
N ALA A 42 -4.63 0.15 8.55
CA ALA A 42 -5.67 1.17 8.52
C ALA A 42 -6.58 1.03 7.28
N CYS A 43 -5.99 0.91 6.08
CA CYS A 43 -6.72 0.73 4.83
C CYS A 43 -7.55 -0.55 4.82
N VAL A 44 -7.01 -1.65 5.37
CA VAL A 44 -7.72 -2.93 5.48
C VAL A 44 -8.87 -2.83 6.49
N LYS A 45 -8.63 -2.21 7.66
CA LYS A 45 -9.68 -2.01 8.68
C LYS A 45 -10.84 -1.16 8.18
N MET A 46 -10.58 -0.20 7.29
CA MET A 46 -11.59 0.62 6.64
C MET A 46 -12.28 -0.07 5.44
N GLY A 47 -11.86 -1.29 5.08
CA GLY A 47 -12.35 -2.00 3.90
C GLY A 47 -11.89 -1.39 2.56
N ALA A 48 -10.92 -0.48 2.59
CA ALA A 48 -10.43 0.22 1.42
C ALA A 48 -9.38 -0.58 0.63
N ALA A 49 -8.70 -1.54 1.27
CA ALA A 49 -7.70 -2.41 0.64
C ALA A 49 -7.69 -3.82 1.25
N ARG A 50 -7.05 -4.77 0.58
CA ARG A 50 -6.74 -6.12 1.11
C ARG A 50 -5.24 -6.39 1.05
N VAL A 51 -4.69 -7.10 2.03
CA VAL A 51 -3.28 -7.53 1.99
C VAL A 51 -3.09 -8.63 0.95
N VAL A 52 -2.06 -8.48 0.11
CA VAL A 52 -1.65 -9.45 -0.91
C VAL A 52 -0.36 -10.16 -0.49
N SER A 53 0.60 -9.43 0.08
CA SER A 53 1.88 -9.97 0.55
C SER A 53 2.44 -9.11 1.69
N GLN A 54 3.19 -9.72 2.62
CA GLN A 54 3.79 -9.04 3.79
C GLN A 54 5.27 -9.40 3.92
#